data_AF-A0A7J8ND75-F1
#
_entry.id   AF-A0A7J8ND75-F1
#
_cell.length_a   1.000
_cell.length_b   1.000
_cell.length_c   1.000
_cell.angle_alpha   90.00
_cell.angle_beta   90.00
_cell.angle_gamma   90.00
#
_symmetry.space_group_name_H-M   'P 1'
#
loop_
_entity.id
_entity.type
_entity.pdbx_description
1 polymer ?
#
loop_
_entity_poly.entity_id
_entity_poly.type
_entity_poly.pdbx_seq_one_letter_code
_entity_poly.pdbx_strand_id
1 'polypeptide(L)'
;VYTDIAINSTVTTPEATSLGYFTKEKLKRLLEDRNKSLSFSMFDLKLPNPTSIAAKTYPKNYESHEFKKINGKIKDACEHVMKFVKTFEVVRLYEYLNLKEFSKSLIEKAYTWHVNLTS
;
A
#
# COMPACT_ATOMS: atom_id res chain seq x y z
N VAL A 1 8.01 -27.81 -54.80
CA VAL A 1 8.25 -26.35 -54.68
C VAL A 1 7.44 -25.85 -53.51
N TYR A 2 8.15 -25.35 -52.49
CA TYR A 2 7.83 -24.28 -51.54
C TYR A 2 8.56 -24.57 -50.21
N THR A 3 9.73 -23.96 -50.09
CA THR A 3 10.36 -23.57 -48.81
C THR A 3 9.55 -22.45 -48.18
N ASP A 4 9.58 -22.30 -46.85
CA ASP A 4 9.67 -21.01 -46.14
C ASP A 4 9.72 -21.27 -44.61
N ILE A 5 10.79 -20.93 -43.89
CA ILE A 5 11.26 -19.64 -43.32
C ILE A 5 11.24 -19.79 -41.79
N ALA A 6 12.43 -19.72 -41.20
CA ALA A 6 12.63 -19.59 -39.77
C ALA A 6 12.13 -18.20 -39.32
N ILE A 7 11.29 -18.16 -38.30
CA ILE A 7 10.97 -16.92 -37.58
C ILE A 7 11.43 -17.11 -36.15
N ASN A 8 12.52 -16.43 -35.81
CA ASN A 8 12.97 -16.25 -34.44
C ASN A 8 11.91 -15.42 -33.70
N SER A 9 11.11 -16.05 -32.84
CA SER A 9 10.29 -15.33 -31.87
C SER A 9 11.08 -15.22 -30.57
N THR A 10 11.81 -14.12 -30.44
CA THR A 10 12.19 -13.59 -29.14
C THR A 10 10.92 -13.40 -28.30
N VAL A 11 10.70 -14.30 -27.35
CA VAL A 11 9.70 -14.12 -26.30
C VAL A 11 10.23 -13.03 -25.37
N THR A 12 9.97 -11.77 -25.72
CA THR A 12 10.00 -10.69 -24.74
C THR A 12 8.85 -10.96 -23.79
N THR A 13 9.19 -11.56 -22.65
CA THR A 13 8.28 -11.75 -21.53
C THR A 13 7.79 -10.36 -21.11
N PRO A 14 6.47 -10.10 -21.03
CA PRO A 14 6.00 -8.86 -20.42
C PRO A 14 6.46 -8.90 -18.98
N GLU A 15 7.34 -7.97 -18.59
CA GLU A 15 7.67 -7.71 -17.20
C GLU A 15 6.36 -7.62 -16.44
N ALA A 16 6.07 -8.65 -15.66
CA ALA A 16 5.04 -8.58 -14.65
C ALA A 16 5.36 -7.33 -13.85
N THR A 17 4.46 -6.35 -13.89
CA THR A 17 4.44 -5.24 -12.94
C THR A 17 4.17 -5.85 -11.56
N SER A 18 5.21 -6.49 -11.02
CA SER A 18 5.34 -6.77 -9.61
C SER A 18 5.08 -5.44 -8.94
N LEU A 19 4.03 -5.39 -8.13
CA LEU A 19 3.79 -4.28 -7.22
C LEU A 19 4.99 -4.25 -6.26
N GLY A 20 6.08 -3.70 -6.75
CA GLY A 20 7.41 -3.87 -6.19
C GLY A 20 7.52 -2.95 -5.01
N TYR A 21 7.35 -3.49 -3.82
CA TYR A 21 7.71 -2.77 -2.60
C TYR A 21 9.19 -2.36 -2.70
N PHE A 22 9.47 -1.08 -2.50
CA PHE A 22 10.83 -0.56 -2.46
C PHE A 22 11.30 -0.50 -1.01
N THR A 23 12.46 -1.08 -0.73
CA THR A 23 13.13 -0.90 0.56
C THR A 23 13.67 0.54 0.66
N LYS A 24 13.91 1.01 1.88
CA LYS A 24 14.50 2.34 2.14
C LYS A 24 15.83 2.50 1.40
N GLU A 25 16.63 1.44 1.35
CA GLU A 25 17.93 1.38 0.69
C GLU A 25 17.78 1.47 -0.83
N LYS A 26 16.78 0.79 -1.42
CA LYS A 26 16.51 0.85 -2.86
C LYS A 26 16.04 2.24 -3.27
N LEU A 27 15.18 2.87 -2.46
CA LEU A 27 14.76 4.25 -2.67
C LEU A 27 15.97 5.20 -2.59
N LYS A 28 16.89 4.96 -1.65
CA LYS A 28 18.09 5.78 -1.46
C LYS A 28 18.99 5.78 -2.69
N ARG A 29 19.31 4.59 -3.20
CA ARG A 29 20.14 4.44 -4.41
C ARG A 29 19.50 5.11 -5.63
N LEU A 30 18.18 5.01 -5.79
CA LEU A 30 17.47 5.66 -6.90
C LEU A 30 17.48 7.20 -6.85
N LEU A 31 17.50 7.78 -5.65
CA LEU A 31 17.55 9.23 -5.46
C LEU A 31 18.98 9.76 -5.63
N GLU A 32 19.98 9.02 -5.14
CA GLU A 32 21.41 9.29 -5.35
C GLU A 32 21.77 9.27 -6.84
N ASP A 33 21.31 8.26 -7.59
CA ASP A 33 21.52 8.12 -9.05
C ASP A 33 20.92 9.29 -9.85
N ARG A 34 19.86 9.92 -9.33
CA ARG A 34 19.23 11.11 -9.92
C ARG A 34 19.84 12.44 -9.47
N ASN A 35 21.01 12.44 -8.84
CA ASN A 35 21.66 13.64 -8.28
C ASN A 35 20.76 14.44 -7.32
N LYS A 36 19.77 13.79 -6.68
CA LYS A 36 18.96 14.38 -5.62
C LYS A 36 19.42 13.79 -4.30
N SER A 37 20.37 14.46 -3.64
CA SER A 37 20.73 14.16 -2.26
C SER A 37 19.55 14.51 -1.35
N LEU A 38 18.64 13.56 -1.19
CA LEU A 38 17.56 13.64 -0.22
C LEU A 38 18.04 12.96 1.05
N SER A 39 18.17 13.74 2.11
CA SER A 39 18.38 13.14 3.43
C SER A 39 17.16 12.29 3.77
N PHE A 40 17.36 10.99 3.94
CA PHE A 40 16.33 10.10 4.46
C PHE A 40 15.90 10.47 5.89
N SER A 41 16.67 11.31 6.60
CA SER A 41 16.23 11.90 7.87
C SER A 41 15.10 12.91 7.70
N MET A 42 14.89 13.47 6.50
CA MET A 42 13.76 14.34 6.19
C MET A 42 12.45 13.55 6.07
N PHE A 43 12.55 12.25 5.75
CA PHE A 43 11.42 11.35 5.68
C PHE A 43 11.32 10.59 7.00
N ASP A 44 10.58 11.14 7.94
CA ASP A 44 10.12 10.41 9.11
C ASP A 44 9.08 9.40 8.64
N LEU A 45 9.56 8.23 8.16
CA LEU A 45 8.77 7.12 7.63
C LEU A 45 8.06 6.40 8.77
N LYS A 46 7.22 7.13 9.49
CA LYS A 46 6.33 6.61 10.51
C LYS A 46 5.33 5.68 9.84
N LEU A 47 5.27 4.45 10.32
CA LEU A 47 4.31 3.47 9.84
C LEU A 47 2.92 3.86 10.37
N PRO A 48 1.86 3.70 9.57
CA PRO A 48 0.50 3.94 10.03
C PRO A 48 0.05 2.92 11.07
N ASN A 49 0.73 1.79 11.17
CA ASN A 49 0.46 0.74 12.13
C ASN A 49 1.70 0.48 12.99
N PRO A 50 1.53 0.15 14.28
CA PRO A 50 2.62 -0.36 15.12
C PRO A 50 3.37 -1.50 14.43
N THR A 51 4.68 -1.62 14.66
CA THR A 51 5.53 -2.63 14.01
C THR A 51 5.01 -4.06 14.20
N SER A 52 4.41 -4.36 15.35
CA SER A 52 3.78 -5.65 15.67
C SER A 52 2.59 -5.97 14.76
N ILE A 53 1.85 -4.96 14.28
CA ILE A 53 0.76 -5.10 13.33
C ILE A 53 1.31 -5.08 11.91
N ALA A 54 2.21 -4.14 11.58
CA ALA A 54 2.80 -4.01 10.26
C ALA A 54 3.46 -5.33 9.79
N ALA A 55 4.19 -6.01 10.67
CA ALA A 55 4.87 -7.27 10.38
C ALA A 55 3.94 -8.48 10.15
N LYS A 56 2.68 -8.43 10.61
CA LYS A 56 1.72 -9.53 10.39
C LYS A 56 1.28 -9.57 8.93
N THR A 57 1.46 -10.71 8.28
CA THR A 57 0.98 -10.90 6.92
C THR A 57 -0.55 -11.06 6.88
N TYR A 58 -1.13 -10.77 5.71
CA TYR A 58 -2.51 -11.11 5.45
C TYR A 58 -2.66 -12.65 5.38
N PRO A 59 -3.77 -13.23 5.89
CA PRO A 59 -4.06 -14.64 5.72
C PRO A 59 -4.07 -15.05 4.23
N LYS A 60 -3.71 -16.31 3.95
CA LYS A 60 -3.50 -16.83 2.58
C LYS A 60 -4.68 -16.65 1.62
N ASN A 61 -5.91 -16.57 2.14
CA ASN A 61 -7.14 -16.42 1.38
C ASN A 61 -7.92 -15.16 1.80
N TYR A 62 -7.21 -14.14 2.27
CA TYR A 62 -7.83 -12.89 2.70
C TYR A 62 -8.21 -12.04 1.49
N GLU A 63 -9.51 -11.77 1.34
CA GLU A 63 -10.03 -10.83 0.36
C GLU A 63 -10.08 -9.41 0.96
N SER A 64 -9.32 -8.49 0.37
CA SER A 64 -9.31 -7.08 0.78
C SER A 64 -10.66 -6.45 0.44
N HIS A 65 -11.23 -5.72 1.39
CA HIS A 65 -12.46 -4.98 1.14
C HIS A 65 -12.11 -3.59 0.63
N GLU A 66 -12.72 -3.17 -0.48
CA GLU A 66 -12.51 -1.82 -1.00
C GLU A 66 -13.34 -0.81 -0.21
N PHE A 67 -12.66 0.16 0.41
CA PHE A 67 -13.29 1.29 1.08
C PHE A 67 -13.11 2.56 0.25
N LYS A 68 -14.13 3.43 0.30
CA LYS A 68 -14.03 4.80 -0.24
C LYS A 68 -12.87 5.50 0.49
N LYS A 69 -11.91 6.01 -0.26
CA LYS A 69 -10.77 6.73 0.31
C LYS A 69 -11.21 8.06 0.93
N ILE A 70 -10.66 8.39 2.10
CA ILE A 70 -10.93 9.65 2.81
C ILE A 70 -9.67 10.51 2.96
N ASN A 71 -9.78 11.80 2.62
CA ASN A 71 -8.67 12.74 2.68
C ASN A 71 -8.64 13.64 3.92
N GLY A 72 -9.63 13.52 4.80
CA GLY A 72 -9.73 14.32 6.03
C GLY A 72 -10.58 15.58 5.90
N LYS A 73 -11.36 15.73 4.81
CA LYS A 73 -12.44 16.72 4.77
C LYS A 73 -13.58 16.29 5.70
N ILE A 74 -13.98 17.17 6.61
CA ILE A 74 -14.86 16.90 7.77
C ILE A 74 -16.18 16.22 7.42
N LYS A 75 -16.76 16.49 6.24
CA LYS A 75 -18.12 16.04 5.89
C LYS A 75 -18.27 14.51 5.76
N ASP A 76 -17.21 13.77 5.46
CA ASP A 76 -17.32 12.35 5.09
C ASP A 76 -16.73 11.40 6.16
N ALA A 77 -16.13 11.93 7.24
CA ALA A 77 -15.38 11.12 8.19
C ALA A 77 -16.27 10.19 9.03
N CYS A 78 -17.35 10.72 9.61
CA CYS A 78 -18.26 9.93 10.45
C CYS A 78 -18.95 8.81 9.65
N GLU A 79 -19.43 9.11 8.44
CA GLU A 79 -20.04 8.12 7.55
C GLU A 79 -19.04 7.02 7.18
N HIS A 80 -17.80 7.40 6.86
CA HIS A 80 -16.75 6.45 6.54
C HIS A 80 -16.46 5.50 7.71
N VAL A 81 -16.29 6.04 8.93
CA VAL A 81 -16.06 5.21 10.14
C VAL A 81 -17.25 4.29 10.41
N MET A 82 -18.49 4.79 10.33
CA MET A 82 -19.68 3.96 10.53
C MET A 82 -19.77 2.82 9.51
N LYS A 83 -19.49 3.11 8.23
CA LYS A 83 -19.49 2.09 7.17
C LYS A 83 -18.37 1.07 7.38
N PHE A 84 -17.20 1.53 7.80
CA PHE A 84 -16.07 0.68 8.15
C PHE A 84 -16.46 -0.30 9.27
N VAL A 85 -16.94 0.22 10.41
CA VAL A 85 -17.37 -0.60 11.55
C VAL A 85 -18.43 -1.62 11.14
N LYS A 86 -19.48 -1.21 10.42
CA LYS A 86 -20.53 -2.13 9.94
C LYS A 86 -20.00 -3.25 9.06
N THR A 87 -19.03 -2.95 8.21
CA THR A 87 -18.45 -3.95 7.29
C THR A 87 -17.65 -4.99 8.09
N PHE A 88 -16.83 -4.56 9.04
CA PHE A 88 -15.99 -5.47 9.82
C PHE A 88 -16.70 -6.17 10.99
N GLU A 89 -17.81 -5.60 11.47
CA GLU A 89 -18.69 -6.26 12.43
C GLU A 89 -19.29 -7.55 11.86
N VAL A 90 -19.68 -7.54 10.58
CA VAL A 90 -20.23 -8.72 9.88
C VAL A 90 -19.15 -9.79 9.62
N VAL A 91 -17.94 -9.38 9.26
CA VAL A 91 -16.85 -10.29 8.87
C VAL A 91 -16.04 -10.80 10.09
N ARG A 92 -16.19 -10.19 11.27
CA ARG A 92 -15.47 -10.52 12.52
C ARG A 92 -13.97 -10.77 12.31
N LEU A 93 -13.32 -9.84 11.61
CA LEU A 93 -11.90 -9.96 11.34
C LEU A 93 -11.05 -9.67 12.58
N TYR A 94 -9.85 -10.25 12.59
CA TYR A 94 -8.86 -9.98 13.63
C TYR A 94 -8.57 -8.47 13.70
N GLU A 95 -8.42 -7.94 14.91
CA GLU A 95 -8.20 -6.51 15.17
C GLU A 95 -7.05 -5.92 14.32
N TYR A 96 -5.96 -6.67 14.15
CA TYR A 96 -4.81 -6.24 13.33
C TYR A 96 -5.14 -6.10 11.84
N LEU A 97 -6.10 -6.88 11.32
CA LEU A 97 -6.58 -6.75 9.94
C LEU A 97 -7.44 -5.50 9.80
N ASN A 98 -8.31 -5.23 10.77
CA ASN A 98 -9.14 -4.02 10.79
C ASN A 98 -8.25 -2.77 10.71
N LEU A 99 -7.19 -2.70 11.53
CA LEU A 99 -6.31 -1.53 11.52
C LEU A 99 -5.55 -1.36 10.20
N LYS A 100 -5.10 -2.48 9.60
CA LYS A 100 -4.45 -2.46 8.28
C LYS A 100 -5.38 -1.98 7.17
N GLU A 101 -6.61 -2.49 7.12
CA GLU A 101 -7.59 -2.08 6.12
C GLU A 101 -8.07 -0.64 6.33
N PHE A 102 -8.24 -0.23 7.59
CA PHE A 102 -8.56 1.15 7.91
C PHE A 102 -7.48 2.08 7.39
N SER A 103 -6.21 1.77 7.66
CA SER A 103 -5.06 2.55 7.17
C SER A 103 -5.05 2.70 5.64
N LYS A 104 -5.44 1.66 4.88
CA LYS A 104 -5.52 1.71 3.41
C LYS A 104 -6.58 2.68 2.88
N SER A 105 -7.63 2.94 3.67
CA SER A 105 -8.70 3.87 3.29
C SER A 105 -8.32 5.34 3.47
N LEU A 106 -7.23 5.63 4.19
CA LEU A 106 -6.80 7.00 4.48
C LEU A 106 -5.87 7.52 3.39
N ILE A 107 -6.10 8.76 2.95
CA ILE A 107 -5.22 9.48 2.03
C ILE A 107 -4.93 10.90 2.54
N GLU A 108 -3.92 11.55 1.97
CA GLU A 108 -3.57 12.95 2.24
C GLU A 108 -3.54 13.30 3.75
N LYS A 109 -4.30 14.30 4.18
CA LYS A 109 -4.30 14.80 5.56
C LYS A 109 -4.82 13.77 6.56
N ALA A 110 -5.79 12.93 6.18
CA ALA A 110 -6.28 11.86 7.05
C ALA A 110 -5.19 10.82 7.34
N TYR A 111 -4.44 10.42 6.31
CA TYR A 111 -3.31 9.51 6.46
C TYR A 111 -2.22 10.12 7.35
N THR A 112 -1.79 11.35 7.04
CA THR A 112 -0.78 12.06 7.83
C THR A 112 -1.19 12.23 9.28
N TRP A 113 -2.46 12.55 9.55
CA TRP A 113 -2.96 12.69 10.92
C TRP A 113 -2.94 11.35 11.67
N HIS A 114 -3.40 10.27 11.05
CA HIS A 114 -3.43 8.94 11.64
C HIS A 114 -2.03 8.42 12.01
N VAL A 115 -1.07 8.57 11.11
CA VAL A 115 0.33 8.19 11.35
C VAL A 115 0.92 8.96 12.52
N ASN A 116 0.63 10.26 12.64
CA ASN A 116 1.16 11.09 13.73
C ASN A 116 0.49 10.85 15.09
N LEU A 117 -0.74 10.33 15.12
CA LEU A 117 -1.41 9.93 16.36
C LEU A 117 -0.90 8.62 16.95
N THR A 118 -0.43 7.71 16.09
CA THR A 118 -0.02 6.36 16.47
C THR A 118 1.48 6.25 16.76
N SER A 119 2.20 7.38 16.69
CA SER A 119 3.64 7.52 16.96
C SER A 119 3.95 7.83 18.41
#